data_AF-A0A0U2YWQ9-F1
#
_entry.id   AF-A0A0U2YWQ9-F1
#
_cell.length_a   1.000
_cell.length_b   1.000
_cell.length_c   1.000
_cell.angle_alpha   90.00
_cell.angle_beta   90.00
_cell.angle_gamma   90.00
#
_symmetry.space_group_name_H-M   'P 1'
#
loop_
_entity.id
_entity.type
_entity.pdbx_description
1 polymer ?
#
loop_
_entity_poly.entity_id
_entity_poly.type
_entity_poly.pdbx_seq_one_letter_code
_entity_poly.pdbx_strand_id
1 'polypeptide(L)'
;MLHLGGKIEVTPKVPLKHRDDLSRAYTPGVARVCLAIAENPADARRLTIKRNTIAVVTDGSAVLGLGNIGPAASLPVMEGKAALFKRFAGVDAWPVCLDTQDSDKIVEIVKAIAPVYGGVNLEDISAPRCFEIEERLRAELDIPVFHDDQHGTAIVVLAALINALRVVNKDISQVQFVISGVGAAGSAIIRLLKRQGASDHDHRLRQQGCGVRHARGILRYAALAGGQHQLREAYGLAEGGPGWRRRLYWGLGSQHSR
;
A
#
# COMPACT_ATOMS: atom_id res chain seq x y z
N MET A 1 19.88 21.34 -3.58
CA MET A 1 19.23 20.43 -2.63
C MET A 1 17.98 19.87 -3.30
N LEU A 2 17.80 18.54 -3.43
CA LEU A 2 16.75 17.92 -4.26
C LEU A 2 15.31 18.30 -3.87
N HIS A 3 15.08 18.68 -2.61
CA HIS A 3 13.75 18.96 -2.07
C HIS A 3 13.30 20.43 -2.18
N LEU A 4 14.19 21.34 -2.60
CA LEU A 4 13.87 22.76 -2.66
C LEU A 4 12.86 23.02 -3.80
N GLY A 5 11.65 23.46 -3.45
CA GLY A 5 10.57 23.72 -4.41
C GLY A 5 9.69 22.50 -4.72
N GLY A 6 9.88 21.38 -4.02
CA GLY A 6 9.11 20.14 -4.26
C GLY A 6 9.67 19.31 -5.42
N LYS A 7 9.08 18.13 -5.65
CA LYS A 7 9.53 17.16 -6.68
C LYS A 7 8.62 17.04 -7.91
N ILE A 8 7.45 17.68 -7.87
CA ILE A 8 6.43 17.55 -8.92
C ILE A 8 5.88 18.93 -9.28
N GLU A 9 5.41 19.06 -10.52
CA GLU A 9 4.75 20.25 -11.04
C GLU A 9 3.59 19.86 -11.95
N VAL A 10 2.67 20.80 -12.22
CA VAL A 10 1.58 20.61 -13.18
C VAL A 10 1.90 21.34 -14.46
N THR A 11 1.89 20.60 -15.58
CA THR A 11 2.13 21.16 -16.91
C THR A 11 0.91 20.95 -17.82
N PRO A 12 0.47 21.96 -18.59
CA PRO A 12 -0.61 21.81 -19.55
C PRO A 12 -0.28 20.75 -20.62
N LYS A 13 -1.26 19.92 -20.98
CA LYS A 13 -1.14 18.93 -22.06
C LYS A 13 -1.40 19.51 -23.46
N VAL A 14 -1.93 20.73 -23.53
CA VAL A 14 -2.29 21.43 -24.76
C VAL A 14 -1.62 22.80 -24.81
N PRO A 15 -1.25 23.31 -25.99
CA PRO A 15 -0.75 24.67 -26.11
C PRO A 15 -1.83 25.68 -25.73
N LEU A 16 -1.42 26.75 -25.07
CA LEU A 16 -2.26 27.89 -24.70
C LEU A 16 -1.58 29.17 -25.16
N LYS A 17 -1.37 29.31 -26.48
CA LYS A 17 -0.54 30.37 -27.05
C LYS A 17 -1.34 31.57 -27.53
N HIS A 18 -2.55 31.34 -28.05
CA HIS A 18 -3.39 32.38 -28.63
C HIS A 18 -4.82 32.33 -28.12
N ARG A 19 -5.60 33.38 -28.42
CA ARG A 19 -6.99 33.53 -27.99
C ARG A 19 -7.86 32.32 -28.33
N ASP A 20 -7.66 31.73 -29.50
CA ASP A 20 -8.45 30.56 -29.92
C ASP A 20 -8.17 29.33 -29.05
N ASP A 21 -6.92 29.13 -28.60
CA ASP A 21 -6.58 28.05 -27.66
C ASP A 21 -7.30 28.25 -26.34
N LEU A 22 -7.26 29.48 -25.80
CA LEU A 22 -7.92 29.83 -24.54
C LEU A 22 -9.44 29.66 -24.64
N SER A 23 -10.04 30.06 -25.77
CA SER A 23 -11.48 29.93 -26.00
C SER A 23 -11.97 28.48 -26.06
N ARG A 24 -11.08 27.55 -26.46
CA ARG A 24 -11.35 26.11 -26.54
C ARG A 24 -11.08 25.41 -25.22
N ALA A 25 -9.97 25.75 -24.57
CA ALA A 25 -9.57 25.18 -23.29
C ALA A 25 -10.41 25.69 -22.10
N TYR A 26 -10.97 26.89 -22.24
CA TYR A 26 -11.78 27.55 -21.22
C TYR A 26 -13.03 28.18 -21.84
N THR A 27 -13.52 29.29 -21.30
CA THR A 27 -14.75 29.95 -21.78
C THR A 27 -14.58 30.51 -23.20
N PRO A 28 -15.57 30.32 -24.09
CA PRO A 28 -16.85 29.62 -23.87
C PRO A 28 -16.81 28.10 -24.19
N GLY A 29 -15.76 27.59 -24.81
CA GLY A 29 -15.69 26.22 -25.34
C GLY A 29 -15.82 25.12 -24.29
N VAL A 30 -15.29 25.33 -23.08
CA VAL A 30 -15.35 24.35 -21.97
C VAL A 30 -16.78 24.02 -21.56
N ALA A 31 -17.75 24.94 -21.76
CA ALA A 31 -19.15 24.72 -21.39
C ALA A 31 -19.76 23.49 -22.08
N ARG A 32 -19.39 23.22 -23.34
CA ARG A 32 -19.84 22.03 -24.08
C ARG A 32 -19.37 20.74 -23.41
N VAL A 33 -18.14 20.72 -22.90
CA VAL A 33 -17.58 19.57 -22.20
C VAL A 33 -18.27 19.37 -20.86
N CYS A 34 -18.53 20.46 -20.12
CA CYS A 34 -19.29 20.40 -18.87
C CYS A 34 -20.70 19.84 -19.07
N LEU A 35 -21.43 20.32 -20.09
CA LEU A 35 -22.78 19.84 -20.41
C LEU A 35 -22.78 18.36 -20.82
N ALA A 36 -21.81 17.93 -21.65
CA ALA A 36 -21.68 16.52 -22.01
C ALA A 36 -21.44 15.61 -20.80
N ILE A 37 -20.64 16.06 -19.81
CA ILE A 37 -20.41 15.31 -18.56
C ILE A 37 -21.65 15.34 -17.66
N ALA A 38 -22.40 16.44 -17.63
CA ALA A 38 -23.66 16.52 -16.88
C ALA A 38 -24.73 15.56 -17.44
N GLU A 39 -24.79 15.42 -18.77
CA GLU A 39 -25.66 14.46 -19.46
C GLU A 39 -25.18 13.01 -19.29
N ASN A 40 -23.87 12.78 -19.30
CA ASN A 40 -23.27 11.46 -19.12
C ASN A 40 -22.02 11.52 -18.21
N PRO A 41 -22.16 11.26 -16.89
CA PRO A 41 -21.05 11.35 -15.94
C PRO A 41 -19.84 10.47 -16.27
N ALA A 42 -20.03 9.35 -16.98
CA ALA A 42 -18.94 8.47 -17.39
C ALA A 42 -17.95 9.16 -18.33
N ASP A 43 -18.39 10.18 -19.08
CA ASP A 43 -17.53 10.97 -19.97
C ASP A 43 -16.46 11.77 -19.21
N ALA A 44 -16.60 11.98 -17.90
CA ALA A 44 -15.56 12.59 -17.09
C ALA A 44 -14.23 11.83 -17.23
N ARG A 45 -14.26 10.49 -17.31
CA ARG A 45 -13.06 9.68 -17.53
C ARG A 45 -12.45 9.98 -18.90
N ARG A 46 -13.25 10.08 -19.95
CA ARG A 46 -12.79 10.28 -21.34
C ARG A 46 -12.30 11.70 -21.61
N LEU A 47 -13.01 12.69 -21.07
CA LEU A 47 -12.87 14.11 -21.43
C LEU A 47 -11.98 14.90 -20.48
N THR A 48 -11.56 14.33 -19.35
CA THR A 48 -10.77 15.04 -18.33
C THR A 48 -9.51 14.28 -17.94
N ILE A 49 -8.75 14.85 -17.00
CA ILE A 49 -7.57 14.22 -16.42
C ILE A 49 -7.90 12.92 -15.67
N LYS A 50 -9.16 12.73 -15.22
CA LYS A 50 -9.64 11.59 -14.42
C LYS A 50 -9.17 10.23 -14.92
N ARG A 51 -9.07 10.01 -16.24
CA ARG A 51 -8.57 8.74 -16.82
C ARG A 51 -7.23 8.28 -16.29
N ASN A 52 -6.34 9.20 -15.93
CA ASN A 52 -4.93 8.92 -15.64
C ASN A 52 -4.47 9.50 -14.31
N THR A 53 -5.38 10.03 -13.49
CA THR A 53 -5.03 10.68 -12.22
C THR A 53 -5.35 9.78 -11.05
N ILE A 54 -4.42 9.68 -10.10
CA ILE A 54 -4.66 8.97 -8.83
C ILE A 54 -4.37 9.88 -7.64
N ALA A 55 -5.11 9.68 -6.55
CA ALA A 55 -4.82 10.31 -5.27
C ALA A 55 -3.84 9.44 -4.48
N VAL A 56 -2.73 10.01 -4.02
CA VAL A 56 -1.84 9.35 -3.06
C VAL A 56 -2.22 9.88 -1.67
N VAL A 57 -3.09 9.15 -0.98
CA VAL A 57 -3.73 9.58 0.27
C VAL A 57 -2.98 9.04 1.46
N THR A 58 -2.69 9.91 2.42
CA THR A 58 -2.09 9.57 3.71
C THR A 58 -2.61 10.50 4.81
N ASP A 59 -2.55 10.07 6.07
CA ASP A 59 -2.69 10.93 7.25
C ASP A 59 -1.34 11.15 7.98
N GLY A 60 -0.25 10.58 7.44
CA GLY A 60 1.09 10.65 8.02
C GLY A 60 1.26 9.89 9.34
N SER A 61 0.38 8.93 9.63
CA SER A 61 0.38 8.21 10.90
C SER A 61 1.37 7.04 10.97
N ALA A 62 1.92 6.57 9.85
CA ALA A 62 2.90 5.49 9.80
C ALA A 62 3.93 5.71 8.68
N VAL A 63 4.61 6.86 8.68
CA VAL A 63 5.53 7.23 7.60
C VAL A 63 6.83 6.44 7.70
N LEU A 64 7.06 5.53 6.73
CA LEU A 64 8.28 4.73 6.65
C LEU A 64 8.59 4.03 8.00
N GLY A 65 9.79 4.24 8.54
CA GLY A 65 10.19 3.81 9.88
C GLY A 65 10.12 4.91 10.95
N LEU A 66 9.54 6.07 10.62
CA LEU A 66 9.49 7.25 11.49
C LEU A 66 8.24 7.28 12.37
N GLY A 67 7.24 6.45 12.07
CA GLY A 67 5.99 6.40 12.81
C GLY A 67 5.08 7.57 12.48
N ASN A 68 4.34 8.05 13.48
CA ASN A 68 3.38 9.13 13.31
C ASN A 68 4.09 10.48 13.39
N ILE A 69 4.36 11.06 12.23
CA ILE A 69 4.98 12.40 12.09
C ILE A 69 4.00 13.44 11.52
N GLY A 70 2.76 13.03 11.26
CA GLY A 70 1.70 13.87 10.76
C GLY A 70 1.76 14.16 9.25
N PRO A 71 0.69 14.79 8.71
CA PRO A 71 0.47 14.94 7.27
C PRO A 71 1.47 15.86 6.58
N ALA A 72 1.88 16.95 7.24
CA ALA A 72 2.81 17.90 6.64
C ALA A 72 4.21 17.28 6.47
N ALA A 73 4.67 16.51 7.46
CA ALA A 73 5.95 15.84 7.41
C ALA A 73 5.97 14.61 6.48
N SER A 74 4.80 14.02 6.17
CA SER A 74 4.68 12.94 5.19
C SER A 74 4.69 13.43 3.73
N LEU A 75 4.40 14.71 3.49
CA LEU A 75 4.26 15.28 2.14
C LEU A 75 5.46 14.98 1.21
N PRO A 76 6.74 15.07 1.65
CA PRO A 76 7.86 14.67 0.80
C PRO A 76 7.79 13.20 0.39
N VAL A 77 7.36 12.28 1.24
CA VAL A 77 7.23 10.86 0.84
C VAL A 77 6.16 10.71 -0.25
N MET A 78 5.03 11.39 -0.09
CA MET A 78 3.92 11.38 -1.05
C MET A 78 4.28 12.01 -2.40
N GLU A 79 5.00 13.13 -2.41
CA GLU A 79 5.57 13.70 -3.64
C GLU A 79 6.53 12.71 -4.32
N GLY A 80 7.33 11.99 -3.53
CA GLY A 80 8.22 10.96 -4.04
C GLY A 80 7.45 9.85 -4.74
N LYS A 81 6.39 9.33 -4.11
CA LYS A 81 5.48 8.35 -4.72
C LYS A 81 4.85 8.88 -5.99
N ALA A 82 4.37 10.13 -5.99
CA ALA A 82 3.78 10.73 -7.18
C ALA A 82 4.76 10.79 -8.36
N ALA A 83 6.02 11.18 -8.08
CA ALA A 83 7.10 11.17 -9.07
C ALA A 83 7.39 9.75 -9.59
N LEU A 84 7.37 8.72 -8.74
CA LEU A 84 7.55 7.32 -9.14
C LEU A 84 6.42 6.84 -10.05
N PHE A 85 5.16 7.11 -9.69
CA PHE A 85 3.99 6.81 -10.55
C PHE A 85 4.14 7.44 -11.93
N LYS A 86 4.54 8.71 -11.98
CA LYS A 86 4.74 9.40 -13.24
C LYS A 86 5.88 8.79 -14.06
N ARG A 87 7.03 8.54 -13.42
CA ARG A 87 8.24 8.07 -14.10
C ARG A 87 8.11 6.64 -14.63
N PHE A 88 7.52 5.74 -13.86
CA PHE A 88 7.53 4.30 -14.17
C PHE A 88 6.22 3.79 -14.76
N ALA A 89 5.09 4.48 -14.52
CA ALA A 89 3.78 4.06 -15.04
C ALA A 89 3.09 5.10 -15.92
N GLY A 90 3.66 6.31 -16.07
CA GLY A 90 3.02 7.40 -16.81
C GLY A 90 1.75 7.95 -16.14
N VAL A 91 1.50 7.59 -14.88
CA VAL A 91 0.30 7.95 -14.12
C VAL A 91 0.47 9.34 -13.49
N ASP A 92 -0.56 10.19 -13.59
CA ASP A 92 -0.58 11.53 -13.02
C ASP A 92 -1.03 11.47 -11.55
N ALA A 93 -0.13 11.12 -10.64
CA ALA A 93 -0.43 11.01 -9.21
C ALA A 93 -0.34 12.37 -8.49
N TRP A 94 -1.20 12.61 -7.50
CA TRP A 94 -1.15 13.82 -6.67
C TRP A 94 -1.17 13.50 -5.17
N PRO A 95 -0.27 14.10 -4.36
CA PRO A 95 -0.30 13.96 -2.90
C PRO A 95 -1.57 14.53 -2.26
N VAL A 96 -2.18 13.76 -1.36
CA VAL A 96 -3.33 14.16 -0.55
C VAL A 96 -3.04 13.79 0.91
N CYS A 97 -2.32 14.66 1.61
CA CYS A 97 -2.04 14.51 3.04
C CYS A 97 -3.18 15.12 3.85
N LEU A 98 -3.92 14.29 4.58
CA LEU A 98 -5.09 14.68 5.34
C LEU A 98 -4.71 15.07 6.77
N ASP A 99 -5.11 16.27 7.20
CA ASP A 99 -4.94 16.72 8.59
C ASP A 99 -6.04 16.20 9.52
N THR A 100 -6.21 14.88 9.48
CA THR A 100 -7.09 14.14 10.37
C THR A 100 -6.66 12.67 10.41
N GLN A 101 -6.74 12.05 11.59
CA GLN A 101 -6.48 10.62 11.80
C GLN A 101 -7.76 9.88 12.21
N ASP A 102 -8.91 10.51 12.04
CA ASP A 102 -10.22 9.90 12.24
C ASP A 102 -10.59 9.09 10.99
N SER A 103 -10.82 7.79 11.15
CA SER A 103 -11.10 6.88 10.03
C SER A 103 -12.35 7.30 9.25
N ASP A 104 -13.42 7.71 9.94
CA ASP A 104 -14.68 8.12 9.31
C ASP A 104 -14.46 9.37 8.45
N LYS A 105 -13.77 10.38 9.00
CA LYS A 105 -13.45 11.60 8.26
C LYS A 105 -12.55 11.32 7.07
N ILE A 106 -11.55 10.45 7.20
CA ILE A 106 -10.69 10.05 6.08
C ILE A 106 -11.56 9.43 4.97
N VAL A 107 -12.44 8.49 5.31
CA VAL A 107 -13.33 7.84 4.33
C VAL A 107 -14.24 8.87 3.66
N GLU A 108 -14.87 9.76 4.43
CA GLU A 108 -15.74 10.81 3.92
C GLU A 108 -15.00 11.76 2.96
N ILE A 109 -13.82 12.26 3.36
CA ILE A 109 -13.02 13.18 2.55
C ILE A 109 -12.58 12.50 1.26
N VAL A 110 -12.06 11.28 1.34
CA VAL A 110 -11.61 10.55 0.14
C VAL A 110 -12.77 10.32 -0.83
N LYS A 111 -13.97 10.01 -0.32
CA LYS A 111 -15.18 9.91 -1.15
C LYS A 111 -15.55 11.23 -1.81
N ALA A 112 -15.50 12.33 -1.05
CA ALA A 112 -15.83 13.65 -1.58
C ALA A 112 -14.88 14.09 -2.70
N ILE A 113 -13.58 13.74 -2.63
CA ILE A 113 -12.59 14.11 -3.67
C ILE A 113 -12.49 13.10 -4.81
N ALA A 114 -13.07 11.90 -4.69
CA ALA A 114 -13.02 10.86 -5.73
C ALA A 114 -13.45 11.27 -7.16
N PRO A 115 -14.34 12.27 -7.38
CA PRO A 115 -14.76 12.65 -8.74
C PRO A 115 -13.61 12.99 -9.69
N VAL A 116 -12.49 13.57 -9.23
CA VAL A 116 -11.35 13.92 -10.09
C VAL A 116 -10.41 12.74 -10.38
N TYR A 117 -10.46 11.67 -9.58
CA TYR A 117 -9.48 10.58 -9.64
C TYR A 117 -10.02 9.36 -10.38
N GLY A 118 -9.12 8.65 -11.07
CA GLY A 118 -9.35 7.33 -11.66
C GLY A 118 -8.98 6.18 -10.73
N GLY A 119 -8.40 6.47 -9.56
CA GLY A 119 -8.06 5.51 -8.51
C GLY A 119 -7.48 6.20 -7.26
N VAL A 120 -7.44 5.46 -6.15
CA VAL A 120 -6.88 5.92 -4.86
C VAL A 120 -5.76 4.97 -4.43
N ASN A 121 -4.62 5.54 -4.08
CA ASN A 121 -3.49 4.84 -3.46
C ASN A 121 -3.38 5.30 -2.00
N LEU A 122 -3.74 4.45 -1.05
CA LEU A 122 -3.52 4.67 0.38
C LEU A 122 -2.06 4.34 0.73
N GLU A 123 -1.43 5.23 1.50
CA GLU A 123 -0.01 5.15 1.85
C GLU A 123 0.23 5.60 3.30
N ASP A 124 1.12 4.92 4.02
CA ASP A 124 1.64 5.36 5.33
C ASP A 124 0.51 5.63 6.37
N ILE A 125 -0.55 4.83 6.34
CA ILE A 125 -1.66 4.87 7.32
C ILE A 125 -1.46 3.73 8.34
N SER A 126 -1.51 4.06 9.62
CA SER A 126 -1.25 3.11 10.69
C SER A 126 -2.28 1.99 10.78
N ALA A 127 -1.79 0.77 11.04
CA ALA A 127 -2.64 -0.34 11.45
C ALA A 127 -3.15 -0.14 12.90
N PRO A 128 -4.37 -0.62 13.24
CA PRO A 128 -5.27 -1.39 12.39
C PRO A 128 -6.23 -0.55 11.52
N ARG A 129 -6.25 0.79 11.66
CA ARG A 129 -7.21 1.67 10.97
C ARG A 129 -7.13 1.55 9.45
N CYS A 130 -5.93 1.37 8.92
CA CYS A 130 -5.71 1.20 7.49
C CYS A 130 -6.56 0.08 6.86
N PHE A 131 -6.87 -0.99 7.61
CA PHE A 131 -7.70 -2.08 7.12
C PHE A 131 -9.16 -1.66 6.94
N GLU A 132 -9.73 -0.98 7.93
CA GLU A 132 -11.12 -0.51 7.90
C GLU A 132 -11.31 0.57 6.82
N ILE A 133 -10.39 1.54 6.78
CA ILE A 133 -10.40 2.62 5.79
C ILE A 133 -10.37 2.04 4.37
N GLU A 134 -9.47 1.09 4.11
CA GLU A 134 -9.37 0.45 2.80
C GLU A 134 -10.63 -0.34 2.46
N GLU A 135 -11.13 -1.17 3.38
CA GLU A 135 -12.33 -1.98 3.17
C GLU A 135 -13.54 -1.12 2.80
N ARG A 136 -13.76 -0.03 3.56
CA ARG A 136 -14.86 0.90 3.32
C ARG A 136 -14.70 1.64 2.01
N LEU A 137 -13.53 2.19 1.72
CA LEU A 137 -13.29 2.89 0.45
C LEU A 137 -13.46 1.97 -0.75
N ARG A 138 -13.06 0.70 -0.67
CA ARG A 138 -13.29 -0.29 -1.73
C ARG A 138 -14.76 -0.64 -1.92
N ALA A 139 -15.56 -0.61 -0.85
CA ALA A 139 -16.99 -0.89 -0.91
C ALA A 139 -17.81 0.32 -1.39
N GLU A 140 -17.36 1.52 -1.06
CA GLU A 140 -18.12 2.77 -1.24
C GLU A 140 -17.72 3.56 -2.50
N LEU A 141 -16.59 3.26 -3.14
CA LEU A 141 -16.13 3.92 -4.35
C LEU A 141 -16.32 3.07 -5.61
N ASP A 142 -16.57 3.74 -6.73
CA ASP A 142 -16.63 3.18 -8.09
C ASP A 142 -15.25 3.14 -8.80
N ILE A 143 -14.20 3.61 -8.13
CA ILE A 143 -12.81 3.61 -8.59
C ILE A 143 -11.95 2.66 -7.75
N PRO A 144 -10.89 2.07 -8.33
CA PRO A 144 -10.02 1.16 -7.59
C PRO A 144 -9.32 1.86 -6.43
N VAL A 145 -9.27 1.18 -5.29
CA VAL A 145 -8.53 1.57 -4.09
C VAL A 145 -7.46 0.53 -3.81
N PHE A 146 -6.22 0.98 -3.64
CA PHE A 146 -5.05 0.15 -3.39
C PHE A 146 -4.30 0.71 -2.19
N HIS A 147 -3.84 -0.15 -1.28
CA HIS A 147 -2.98 0.26 -0.18
C HIS A 147 -1.58 -0.33 -0.40
N ASP A 148 -0.56 0.50 -0.60
CA ASP A 148 0.76 0.01 -1.02
C ASP A 148 1.46 -0.81 0.06
N ASP A 149 1.44 -0.35 1.32
CA ASP A 149 2.06 -1.08 2.44
C ASP A 149 1.45 -2.48 2.64
N GLN A 150 0.18 -2.66 2.31
CA GLN A 150 -0.49 -3.95 2.35
C GLN A 150 -0.23 -4.75 1.07
N HIS A 151 -0.81 -4.30 -0.04
CA HIS A 151 -0.86 -5.05 -1.29
C HIS A 151 0.45 -5.00 -2.06
N GLY A 152 1.04 -3.82 -2.19
CA GLY A 152 2.30 -3.62 -2.91
C GLY A 152 3.41 -4.48 -2.30
N THR A 153 3.56 -4.40 -0.97
CA THR A 153 4.49 -5.25 -0.23
C THR A 153 4.19 -6.73 -0.45
N ALA A 154 2.93 -7.16 -0.30
CA ALA A 154 2.57 -8.58 -0.46
C ALA A 154 2.87 -9.12 -1.86
N ILE A 155 2.57 -8.35 -2.91
CA ILE A 155 2.79 -8.74 -4.31
C ILE A 155 4.28 -8.91 -4.58
N VAL A 156 5.11 -7.94 -4.19
CA VAL A 156 6.56 -8.00 -4.43
C VAL A 156 7.20 -9.13 -3.62
N VAL A 157 6.78 -9.34 -2.37
CA VAL A 157 7.25 -10.45 -1.53
C VAL A 157 6.90 -11.80 -2.16
N LEU A 158 5.66 -11.97 -2.63
CA LEU A 158 5.25 -13.20 -3.30
C LEU A 158 6.08 -13.44 -4.58
N ALA A 159 6.29 -12.41 -5.40
CA ALA A 159 7.08 -12.53 -6.62
C ALA A 159 8.53 -12.96 -6.32
N ALA A 160 9.16 -12.35 -5.32
CA ALA A 160 10.49 -12.73 -4.85
C ALA A 160 10.51 -14.18 -4.35
N LEU A 161 9.49 -14.58 -3.58
CA LEU A 161 9.35 -15.93 -3.06
C LEU A 161 9.21 -16.98 -4.18
N ILE A 162 8.35 -16.73 -5.18
CA ILE A 162 8.17 -17.64 -6.32
C ILE A 162 9.50 -17.90 -7.02
N ASN A 163 10.31 -16.85 -7.23
CA ASN A 163 11.64 -16.99 -7.81
C ASN A 163 12.60 -17.76 -6.90
N ALA A 164 12.60 -17.46 -5.60
CA ALA A 164 13.42 -18.20 -4.64
C ALA A 164 13.07 -19.70 -4.60
N LEU A 165 11.78 -20.04 -4.61
CA LEU A 165 11.28 -21.42 -4.62
C LEU A 165 11.71 -22.19 -5.87
N ARG A 166 11.73 -21.53 -7.03
CA ARG A 166 12.26 -22.12 -8.29
C ARG A 166 13.75 -22.44 -8.17
N VAL A 167 14.54 -21.51 -7.62
CA VAL A 167 16.01 -21.71 -7.45
C VAL A 167 16.30 -22.91 -6.54
N VAL A 168 15.55 -23.08 -5.47
CA VAL A 168 15.74 -24.20 -4.53
C VAL A 168 14.92 -25.45 -4.88
N ASN A 169 14.21 -25.43 -6.00
CA ASN A 169 13.31 -26.48 -6.48
C ASN A 169 12.34 -26.99 -5.40
N LYS A 170 11.59 -26.07 -4.77
CA LYS A 170 10.57 -26.40 -3.76
C LYS A 170 9.20 -25.91 -4.18
N ASP A 171 8.20 -26.70 -3.86
CA ASP A 171 6.80 -26.32 -4.00
C ASP A 171 6.34 -25.48 -2.79
N ILE A 172 5.55 -24.44 -3.04
CA ILE A 172 5.06 -23.52 -1.99
C ILE A 172 4.20 -24.23 -0.94
N SER A 173 3.50 -25.30 -1.31
CA SER A 173 2.67 -26.11 -0.42
C SER A 173 3.47 -27.04 0.50
N GLN A 174 4.78 -27.15 0.30
CA GLN A 174 5.67 -28.04 1.05
C GLN A 174 6.64 -27.28 1.96
N VAL A 175 6.54 -25.95 1.96
CA VAL A 175 7.46 -25.05 2.65
C VAL A 175 6.82 -24.48 3.89
N GLN A 176 7.59 -24.48 4.98
CA GLN A 176 7.22 -23.79 6.21
C GLN A 176 7.74 -22.35 6.16
N PHE A 177 6.82 -21.42 6.38
CA PHE A 177 7.11 -20.00 6.47
C PHE A 177 7.32 -19.58 7.93
N VAL A 178 8.19 -18.61 8.14
CA VAL A 178 8.28 -17.84 9.39
C VAL A 178 8.20 -16.38 9.00
N ILE A 179 7.22 -15.67 9.56
CA ILE A 179 6.99 -14.25 9.33
C ILE A 179 7.16 -13.51 10.65
N SER A 180 8.12 -12.59 10.68
CA SER A 180 8.32 -11.69 11.81
C SER A 180 7.65 -10.35 11.50
N GLY A 181 6.65 -9.97 12.30
CA GLY A 181 5.81 -8.78 12.10
C GLY A 181 4.45 -9.09 11.46
N VAL A 182 3.35 -8.71 12.14
CA VAL A 182 1.95 -8.94 11.68
C VAL A 182 1.18 -7.62 11.61
N GLY A 183 1.83 -6.57 11.09
CA GLY A 183 1.18 -5.31 10.74
C GLY A 183 0.44 -5.40 9.41
N ALA A 184 0.28 -4.26 8.73
CA ALA A 184 -0.39 -4.14 7.44
C ALA A 184 0.23 -5.10 6.38
N ALA A 185 1.54 -4.98 6.17
CA ALA A 185 2.29 -5.83 5.24
C ALA A 185 2.24 -7.33 5.59
N GLY A 186 2.57 -7.68 6.84
CA GLY A 186 2.63 -9.08 7.29
C GLY A 186 1.29 -9.78 7.11
N SER A 187 0.19 -9.12 7.48
CA SER A 187 -1.16 -9.66 7.33
C SER A 187 -1.53 -9.90 5.85
N ALA A 188 -1.20 -8.95 4.97
CA ALA A 188 -1.46 -9.07 3.54
C ALA A 188 -0.63 -10.20 2.88
N ILE A 189 0.65 -10.33 3.26
CA ILE A 189 1.52 -11.43 2.80
C ILE A 189 0.94 -12.78 3.18
N ILE A 190 0.55 -12.94 4.45
CA ILE A 190 -0.04 -14.19 4.95
C ILE A 190 -1.26 -14.59 4.11
N ARG A 191 -2.18 -13.65 3.89
CA ARG A 191 -3.38 -13.87 3.08
C ARG A 191 -3.03 -14.27 1.65
N LEU A 192 -2.05 -13.61 1.05
CA LEU A 192 -1.64 -13.87 -0.32
C LEU A 192 -0.93 -15.23 -0.45
N LEU A 193 -0.04 -15.59 0.47
CA LEU A 193 0.60 -16.91 0.51
C LEU A 193 -0.41 -18.05 0.61
N LYS A 194 -1.43 -17.89 1.47
CA LYS A 194 -2.53 -18.85 1.58
C LYS A 194 -3.28 -19.05 0.26
N ARG A 195 -3.59 -17.95 -0.43
CA ARG A 195 -4.25 -18.01 -1.74
C ARG A 195 -3.38 -18.71 -2.80
N GLN A 196 -2.06 -18.70 -2.63
CA GLN A 196 -1.10 -19.37 -3.52
C GLN A 196 -0.83 -20.83 -3.13
N GLY A 197 -1.55 -21.39 -2.14
CA GLY A 197 -1.44 -22.81 -1.78
C GLY A 197 -0.39 -23.11 -0.71
N ALA A 198 0.14 -22.10 -0.01
CA ALA A 198 0.91 -22.33 1.21
C ALA A 198 0.04 -23.10 2.21
N SER A 199 0.45 -24.32 2.56
CA SER A 199 -0.36 -25.20 3.40
C SER A 199 -0.34 -24.77 4.86
N ASP A 200 -1.49 -24.93 5.53
CA ASP A 200 -1.57 -24.87 6.99
C ASP A 200 -0.88 -26.13 7.57
N HIS A 201 0.44 -26.10 7.70
CA HIS A 201 1.15 -27.15 8.43
C HIS A 201 0.79 -27.02 9.91
N ASP A 202 0.00 -27.99 10.39
CA ASP A 202 -0.48 -28.11 11.76
C ASP A 202 0.68 -28.13 12.76
N HIS A 203 0.84 -27.11 13.62
CA HIS A 203 1.57 -27.23 14.88
C HIS A 203 1.22 -26.14 15.91
N ARG A 204 0.68 -26.61 17.04
CA ARG A 204 0.48 -25.95 18.34
C ARG A 204 1.57 -24.92 18.69
N LEU A 205 1.16 -23.67 18.88
CA LEU A 205 1.95 -22.67 19.61
C LEU A 205 1.80 -22.93 21.11
N ARG A 206 2.88 -23.32 21.79
CA ARG A 206 2.94 -23.22 23.26
C ARG A 206 3.15 -21.74 23.62
N GLN A 207 2.19 -21.18 24.35
CA GLN A 207 2.27 -19.86 24.93
C GLN A 207 3.36 -19.82 26.01
N GLN A 208 4.36 -18.98 25.84
CA GLN A 208 5.08 -18.39 26.96
C GLN A 208 5.19 -16.89 26.71
N GLY A 209 4.39 -16.12 27.45
CA GLY A 209 4.85 -14.81 27.93
C GLY A 209 4.38 -13.53 27.24
N CYS A 210 3.63 -13.52 26.14
CA CYS A 210 3.06 -12.27 25.61
C CYS A 210 1.75 -12.52 24.84
N GLY A 211 0.72 -11.73 25.18
CA GLY A 211 -0.66 -11.96 24.78
C GLY A 211 -0.88 -11.91 23.27
N VAL A 212 -1.30 -13.04 22.70
CA VAL A 212 -1.87 -13.14 21.35
C VAL A 212 -3.22 -13.86 21.48
N ARG A 213 -4.31 -13.20 21.09
CA ARG A 213 -5.62 -13.86 20.96
C ARG A 213 -5.62 -14.75 19.71
N HIS A 214 -6.19 -15.93 19.86
CA HIS A 214 -6.28 -16.99 18.86
C HIS A 214 -6.69 -16.48 17.46
N ALA A 215 -5.77 -16.54 16.51
CA ALA A 215 -6.09 -16.85 15.14
C ALA A 215 -5.65 -18.31 14.90
N ARG A 216 -6.59 -19.19 14.57
CA ARG A 216 -6.30 -20.61 14.34
C ARG A 216 -5.35 -20.76 13.15
N GLY A 217 -4.26 -21.52 13.39
CA GLY A 217 -3.30 -21.99 12.40
C GLY A 217 -2.30 -20.94 11.93
N ILE A 218 -1.46 -21.34 10.99
CA ILE A 218 -0.71 -20.52 10.03
C ILE A 218 0.81 -20.47 10.26
N LEU A 219 1.34 -19.83 11.30
CA LEU A 219 2.79 -19.52 11.33
C LEU A 219 3.34 -19.57 12.76
N ARG A 220 4.61 -19.94 12.91
CA ARG A 220 5.31 -19.67 14.17
C ARG A 220 5.54 -18.16 14.28
N TYR A 221 4.74 -17.49 15.12
CA TYR A 221 4.86 -16.07 15.41
C TYR A 221 5.96 -15.80 16.43
N ALA A 222 6.86 -14.87 16.12
CA ALA A 222 7.76 -14.24 17.09
C ALA A 222 7.41 -12.76 17.15
N ALA A 223 6.74 -12.35 18.22
CA ALA A 223 6.89 -10.99 18.72
C ALA A 223 8.17 -10.99 19.58
N LEU A 224 9.33 -10.82 18.94
CA LEU A 224 10.59 -10.71 19.66
C LEU A 224 11.03 -9.25 19.63
N ALA A 225 11.12 -8.64 20.81
CA ALA A 225 11.76 -7.36 21.04
C ALA A 225 13.30 -7.40 20.87
N GLY A 226 13.85 -8.48 20.30
CA GLY A 226 15.29 -8.68 20.15
C GLY A 226 15.67 -9.20 18.77
N GLY A 227 16.90 -8.87 18.37
CA GLY A 227 17.40 -9.00 17.00
C GLY A 227 17.52 -10.43 16.46
N GLN A 228 18.00 -10.53 15.21
CA GLN A 228 18.06 -11.77 14.40
C GLN A 228 18.70 -12.99 15.10
N HIS A 229 19.57 -12.79 16.08
CA HIS A 229 20.21 -13.87 16.84
C HIS A 229 19.20 -14.65 17.72
N GLN A 230 18.22 -13.98 18.33
CA GLN A 230 17.23 -14.61 19.21
C GLN A 230 16.19 -15.44 18.46
N LEU A 231 15.94 -15.13 17.18
CA LEU A 231 15.15 -15.99 16.29
C LEU A 231 15.78 -17.38 16.13
N ARG A 232 17.12 -17.48 16.18
CA ARG A 232 17.84 -18.75 15.99
C ARG A 232 17.66 -19.73 17.14
N GLU A 233 17.72 -19.25 18.36
CA GLU A 233 17.55 -20.09 19.55
C GLU A 233 16.07 -20.42 19.80
N ALA A 234 15.16 -19.44 19.68
CA ALA A 234 13.73 -19.64 19.98
C ALA A 234 13.03 -20.65 19.06
N TYR A 235 13.51 -20.85 17.84
CA TYR A 235 12.91 -21.74 16.84
C TYR A 235 13.74 -22.99 16.51
N GLY A 236 14.83 -23.23 17.24
CA GLY A 236 15.74 -24.35 16.97
C GLY A 236 16.31 -24.27 15.54
N LEU A 237 16.89 -23.14 15.18
CA LEU A 237 17.44 -22.83 13.85
C LEU A 237 18.90 -23.31 13.68
N ALA A 238 19.33 -24.33 14.43
CA ALA A 238 20.63 -24.94 14.24
C ALA A 238 20.67 -25.66 12.88
N GLU A 239 21.69 -25.38 12.06
CA GLU A 239 21.94 -26.12 10.83
C GLU A 239 22.06 -27.62 11.14
N GLY A 240 21.39 -28.46 10.34
CA GLY A 240 21.44 -29.92 10.50
C GLY A 240 20.29 -30.55 11.31
N GLY A 241 19.36 -29.78 11.88
CA GLY A 241 18.18 -30.33 12.56
C GLY A 241 17.13 -30.98 11.62
N PRO A 242 16.27 -31.88 12.12
CA PRO A 242 15.21 -32.50 11.32
C PRO A 242 14.29 -31.43 10.68
N GLY A 243 14.15 -31.47 9.35
CA GLY A 243 13.26 -30.56 8.61
C GLY A 243 13.85 -29.20 8.22
N TRP A 244 15.13 -28.90 8.52
CA TRP A 244 15.77 -27.63 8.14
C TRP A 244 15.66 -27.34 6.63
N ARG A 245 15.75 -28.38 5.80
CA ARG A 245 15.63 -28.27 4.33
C ARG A 245 14.24 -27.85 3.85
N ARG A 246 13.20 -27.81 4.69
CA ARG A 246 11.82 -27.43 4.31
C ARG A 246 11.43 -26.01 4.73
N ARG A 247 12.32 -25.25 5.37
CA ARG A 247 12.00 -23.93 5.94
C ARG A 247 12.49 -22.80 5.04
N LEU A 248 11.69 -21.75 4.93
CA LEU A 248 12.07 -20.49 4.30
C LEU A 248 11.70 -19.32 5.23
N TYR A 249 12.63 -18.40 5.40
CA TYR A 249 12.57 -17.35 6.43
C TYR A 249 12.33 -15.99 5.78
N TRP A 250 11.36 -15.23 6.29
CA TRP A 250 11.11 -13.86 5.85
C TRP A 250 10.82 -12.96 7.07
N GLY A 251 11.60 -11.90 7.24
CA GLY A 251 11.45 -10.95 8.35
C GLY A 251 11.00 -9.58 7.84
N LEU A 252 9.90 -9.05 8.39
CA LEU A 252 9.42 -7.68 8.19
C LEU A 252 9.33 -6.99 9.55
N GLY A 253 10.49 -6.76 10.16
CA GLY A 253 10.57 -5.96 11.37
C GLY A 253 10.88 -4.51 11.05
N SER A 254 9.90 -3.62 11.13
CA SER A 254 10.20 -2.25 11.58
C SER A 254 10.32 -2.33 13.09
N GLN A 255 11.53 -2.58 13.60
CA GLN A 255 11.81 -2.15 14.96
C GLN A 255 11.57 -0.64 14.98
N HIS A 256 10.89 -0.13 16.00
CA HIS A 256 11.15 1.12 16.73
C HIS A 256 9.89 1.47 17.54
N SER A 257 9.84 0.90 18.75
CA SER A 257 9.19 1.54 19.90
C SER A 257 10.23 2.44 20.56
N ARG A 258 10.06 3.75 20.45
CA ARG A 258 10.46 4.71 21.48
C ARG A 258 9.39 5.77 21.56
#